data_AF-A0A933YVZ2-F1
#
_entry.id   AF-A0A933YVZ2-F1
#
_cell.length_a   1.000
_cell.length_b   1.000
_cell.length_c   1.000
_cell.angle_alpha   90.00
_cell.angle_beta   90.00
_cell.angle_gamma   90.00
#
_symmetry.space_group_name_H-M   'P 1'
#
loop_
_entity.id
_entity.type
_entity.pdbx_description
1 polymer ?
#
loop_
_entity_poly.entity_id
_entity_poly.type
_entity_poly.pdbx_seq_one_letter_code
_entity_poly.pdbx_strand_id
1 'polypeptide(L)' 'MTAQISEYRLDGIYRQRQDDFFMQRVKLAAGVISAGQARTVATAATRFDQGTIHLTSRGSMEIHSRTNSLIITD' A
#
# COMPACT_ATOMS: atom_id res chain seq x y z
N MET A 1 -19.92 -9.91 -3.96
CA MET A 1 -19.22 -10.85 -3.06
C MET A 1 -18.41 -10.00 -2.12
N THR A 2 -18.75 -9.97 -0.83
CA THR A 2 -18.03 -9.14 0.14
C THR A 2 -16.75 -9.86 0.55
N ALA A 3 -15.62 -9.47 -0.04
CA ALA A 3 -14.32 -10.03 0.32
C ALA A 3 -13.98 -9.68 1.79
N GLN A 4 -13.43 -10.64 2.52
CA GLN A 4 -12.96 -10.40 3.88
C GLN A 4 -11.60 -9.72 3.84
N ILE A 5 -11.32 -8.77 4.74
CA ILE A 5 -10.06 -8.00 4.76
C ILE A 5 -8.81 -8.92 4.79
N SER A 6 -8.92 -10.12 5.36
CA SER A 6 -7.85 -11.11 5.38
C SER A 6 -7.44 -11.62 4.00
N GLU A 7 -8.36 -11.59 3.02
CA GLU A 7 -8.14 -12.09 1.65
C GLU A 7 -7.18 -11.18 0.87
N TYR A 8 -7.19 -9.87 1.14
CA TYR A 8 -6.33 -8.90 0.46
C TYR A 8 -4.86 -8.92 0.90
N ARG A 9 -4.51 -9.75 1.89
CA ARG A 9 -3.13 -9.87 2.37
C ARG A 9 -2.18 -10.39 1.29
N LEU A 10 -2.66 -11.27 0.41
CA LEU A 10 -1.86 -11.81 -0.70
C LEU A 10 -1.52 -10.72 -1.73
N ASP A 11 -2.45 -9.79 -1.95
CA ASP A 11 -2.31 -8.60 -2.78
C ASP A 11 -1.47 -7.50 -2.12
N GLY A 12 -1.04 -7.73 -0.88
CA GLY A 12 -0.15 -6.83 -0.14
C GLY A 12 -0.89 -5.73 0.62
N ILE A 13 -2.20 -5.85 0.83
CA ILE A 13 -2.99 -4.93 1.65
C ILE A 13 -3.09 -5.50 3.07
N TYR A 14 -2.73 -4.68 4.05
CA TYR A 14 -2.73 -5.04 5.47
C TYR A 14 -3.55 -4.04 6.25
N ARG A 15 -4.51 -4.51 7.06
CA ARG A 15 -5.17 -3.65 8.06
C ARG A 15 -4.14 -3.19 9.09
N GLN A 16 -4.17 -1.93 9.45
CA GLN A 16 -3.39 -1.41 10.57
C GLN A 16 -4.18 -1.54 11.88
N ARG A 17 -3.53 -1.20 13.01
CA ARG A 17 -4.20 -1.19 14.31
C ARG A 17 -5.20 -0.05 14.44
N GLN A 18 -4.94 1.10 13.79
CA GLN A 18 -5.92 2.17 13.71
C GLN A 18 -7.08 1.75 12.79
N ASP A 19 -8.30 2.10 13.19
CA ASP A 19 -9.49 1.85 12.38
C ASP A 19 -9.43 2.63 11.07
N ASP A 20 -9.91 1.99 10.01
CA ASP A 20 -9.90 2.49 8.63
C ASP A 20 -8.51 2.82 8.08
N PHE A 21 -7.44 2.30 8.68
CA PHE A 21 -6.10 2.39 8.09
C PHE A 21 -5.65 1.08 7.48
N PHE A 22 -5.01 1.21 6.33
CA PHE A 22 -4.40 0.11 5.61
C PHE A 22 -2.97 0.45 5.23
N MET A 23 -2.18 -0.59 4.99
CA MET A 23 -0.85 -0.48 4.42
C MET A 23 -0.83 -1.31 3.14
N GLN A 24 -0.45 -0.68 2.03
CA GLN A 24 -0.13 -1.37 0.79
C GLN A 24 1.38 -1.60 0.72
N ARG A 25 1.79 -2.86 0.62
CA ARG A 25 3.18 -3.23 0.36
C ARG A 25 3.41 -3.34 -1.15
N VAL A 26 4.40 -2.62 -1.65
CA VAL A 26 4.97 -2.83 -2.98
C VAL A 26 6.15 -3.78 -2.85
N LYS A 27 5.97 -5.01 -3.33
CA LYS A 27 7.01 -6.06 -3.30
C LYS A 27 8.05 -5.76 -4.38
N LEU A 28 9.32 -5.67 -3.99
CA LEU A 28 10.44 -5.49 -4.90
C LEU A 28 11.36 -6.71 -4.82
N ALA A 29 11.56 -7.39 -5.95
CA ALA A 29 12.54 -8.46 -6.04
C ALA A 29 13.94 -7.88 -5.86
N ALA A 30 14.67 -8.39 -4.85
CA ALA A 30 16.01 -7.89 -4.47
C ALA A 30 16.09 -6.37 -4.21
N GLY A 31 14.96 -5.72 -3.91
CA GLY A 31 14.90 -4.26 -3.75
C GLY A 31 15.13 -3.45 -5.03
N VAL A 32 15.08 -4.10 -6.20
CA VAL A 32 15.33 -3.46 -7.48
C VAL A 32 14.04 -2.83 -8.01
N ILE A 33 14.14 -1.59 -8.49
CA ILE A 33 13.05 -0.84 -9.09
C ILE A 33 13.58 0.04 -10.21
N SER A 34 12.82 0.15 -11.30
CA SER A 34 13.13 1.11 -12.37
C SER A 34 12.69 2.52 -12.00
N ALA A 35 13.29 3.53 -12.64
CA ALA A 35 12.89 4.93 -12.44
C ALA A 35 11.39 5.18 -12.77
N GLY A 36 10.84 4.46 -13.76
CA GLY A 36 9.42 4.54 -14.10
C GLY A 36 8.52 4.02 -12.99
N GLN A 37 8.81 2.83 -12.48
CA GLN A 37 8.08 2.23 -11.35
C GLN A 37 8.19 3.09 -10.08
N ALA A 38 9.37 3.64 -9.80
CA ALA A 38 9.57 4.52 -8.65
C ALA A 38 8.67 5.78 -8.73
N ARG A 39 8.54 6.38 -9.92
CA ARG A 39 7.60 7.49 -10.15
C ARG A 39 6.14 7.06 -9.94
N THR A 40 5.75 5.88 -10.41
CA THR A 40 4.40 5.35 -10.19
C THR A 40 4.10 5.18 -8.69
N VAL A 41 5.05 4.67 -7.91
CA VAL A 41 4.89 4.53 -6.45
C VAL A 41 4.80 5.91 -5.79
N ALA A 42 5.61 6.88 -6.20
CA ALA A 42 5.51 8.25 -5.72
C ALA A 42 4.13 8.88 -6.01
N THR A 43 3.60 8.72 -7.22
CA THR A 43 2.24 9.18 -7.56
C THR A 43 1.18 8.51 -6.69
N ALA A 44 1.30 7.20 -6.43
CA ALA A 44 0.38 6.50 -5.53
C ALA A 44 0.46 7.03 -4.09
N ALA A 45 1.66 7.25 -3.57
CA ALA A 45 1.88 7.80 -2.23
C ALA A 45 1.29 9.21 -2.09
N THR A 46 1.42 10.07 -3.10
CA THR A 46 0.79 11.41 -3.10
C THR A 46 -0.73 11.34 -3.17
N ARG A 47 -1.29 10.33 -3.87
CA ARG A 47 -2.73 10.22 -4.07
C ARG A 47 -3.46 9.59 -2.88
N PHE A 48 -2.85 8.59 -2.25
CA PHE A 48 -3.52 7.75 -1.25
C PHE A 48 -2.96 7.93 0.17
N ASP A 49 -1.82 8.60 0.33
CA ASP A 49 -1.22 8.98 1.61
C ASP A 49 -0.84 10.48 1.55
N GLN A 50 -0.07 10.97 2.51
CA GLN A 50 0.52 12.29 2.60
C GLN A 50 1.85 12.38 1.82
N GLY A 51 1.99 11.61 0.73
CA GLY A 51 3.18 11.62 -0.12
C GLY A 51 4.41 10.93 0.49
N THR A 52 4.23 10.09 1.52
CA THR A 52 5.35 9.40 2.18
C THR A 52 5.47 7.96 1.69
N ILE A 53 6.71 7.48 1.56
CA ILE A 53 7.01 6.08 1.26
C ILE A 53 7.93 5.54 2.34
N HIS A 54 7.55 4.42 2.95
CA HIS A 54 8.37 3.75 3.94
C HIS A 54 9.20 2.64 3.28
N LEU A 55 10.53 2.75 3.33
CA LEU A 55 11.45 1.68 2.93
C LEU A 55 11.62 0.66 4.05
N THR A 56 11.43 -0.61 3.73
CA THR A 56 11.52 -1.70 4.71
C THR A 56 12.92 -2.32 4.74
N SER A 57 13.26 -2.95 5.86
CA SER A 57 14.51 -3.72 6.01
C SER A 57 14.66 -4.90 5.04
N ARG A 58 13.55 -5.33 4.39
CA ARG A 58 13.55 -6.38 3.37
C ARG A 58 13.59 -5.85 1.93
N GLY A 59 13.90 -4.56 1.75
CA GLY A 59 14.02 -3.92 0.43
C GLY A 59 12.69 -3.71 -0.29
N SER A 60 11.55 -3.86 0.38
CA SER A 60 10.23 -3.48 -0.16
C SER A 60 9.86 -2.06 0.26
N MET A 61 8.77 -1.54 -0.31
CA MET A 61 8.22 -0.22 0.02
C MET A 61 6.80 -0.35 0.55
N GLU A 62 6.39 0.56 1.43
CA GLU A 62 5.07 0.58 2.04
C GLU A 62 4.45 1.97 1.92
N ILE A 63 3.15 2.00 1.59
CA ILE A 63 2.30 3.19 1.59
C ILE A 63 1.25 2.99 2.68
N HIS A 64 1.15 3.94 3.58
CA HIS A 64 0.21 3.89 4.70
C HIS A 64 -0.93 4.84 4.41
N SER A 65 -2.14 4.32 4.19
CA SER A 65 -3.29 5.16 3.85
C SER A 65 -4.40 5.05 4.89
N ARG A 66 -5.13 6.15 5.07
CA ARG A 66 -6.49 6.08 5.58
C ARG A 66 -7.41 5.72 4.43
N THR A 67 -8.20 4.68 4.60
CA THR A 67 -9.36 4.43 3.78
C THR A 67 -10.42 5.46 4.12
N ASN A 68 -10.89 6.20 3.11
CA ASN A 68 -12.17 6.86 3.18
C ASN A 68 -13.25 5.80 2.86
N SER A 69 -14.39 5.81 3.55
CA SER A 69 -15.43 4.76 3.52
C SER A 69 -16.01 4.44 2.13
N LEU A 70 -15.59 5.15 1.08
CA LEU A 70 -15.98 5.01 -0.32
C LEU A 70 -15.17 3.98 -1.13
N ILE A 71 -14.04 3.47 -0.64
CA ILE A 71 -13.15 2.58 -1.44
C ILE A 71 -13.41 1.08 -1.19
N ILE A 72 -14.08 0.72 -0.08
CA ILE A 72 -14.34 -0.69 0.31
C ILE A 72 -15.84 -1.04 0.20
N THR A 73 -16.63 -0.17 -0.42
CA THR A 73 -18.04 -0.45 -0.73
C THR A 73 -18.18 -0.57 -2.24
N ASP A 74 -17.79 -1.72 -2.79
CA ASP A 74 -18.33 -2.38 -4.00
C ASP A 74 -17.50 -3.64 -4.34
#